data_AF-A0A510E6P5-F1
#
_entry.id   AF-A0A510E6P5-F1
#
_cell.length_a   1.000
_cell.length_b   1.000
_cell.length_c   1.000
_cell.angle_alpha   90.00
_cell.angle_beta   90.00
_cell.angle_gamma   90.00
#
_symmetry.space_group_name_H-M   'P 1'
#
loop_
_entity.id
_entity.type
_entity.pdbx_description
1 polymer ?
#
loop_
_entity_poly.entity_id
_entity_poly.type
_entity_poly.pdbx_seq_one_letter_code
_entity_poly.pdbx_strand_id
1 'polypeptide(L)' 'MQRYNDWLRKAERNLKSAEVNMENQLYEEVCYESQQTAGKAVKALLNFRHMEAIHQSTTLLL' A
#
# COMPACT_ATOMS: atom_id res chain seq x y z
N MET A 1 -9.97 -17.41 -1.90
CA MET A 1 -9.00 -16.35 -1.56
C MET A 1 -9.76 -15.03 -1.50
N GLN A 2 -9.74 -14.31 -0.37
CA GLN A 2 -10.47 -13.04 -0.26
C GLN A 2 -9.59 -11.90 -0.80
N ARG A 3 -10.09 -11.15 -1.79
CA ARG A 3 -9.34 -10.13 -2.55
C ARG A 3 -8.71 -9.04 -1.66
N TYR A 4 -9.28 -8.73 -0.49
CA TYR A 4 -8.70 -7.78 0.46
C TYR A 4 -7.38 -8.30 1.08
N ASN A 5 -7.28 -9.60 1.38
CA ASN A 5 -6.08 -10.19 1.97
C ASN A 5 -4.89 -10.10 1.01
N ASP A 6 -5.13 -10.19 -0.29
CA ASP A 6 -4.07 -10.06 -1.29
C ASP A 6 -3.56 -8.61 -1.41
N TRP A 7 -4.45 -7.63 -1.27
CA TRP A 7 -4.05 -6.22 -1.22
C TRP A 7 -3.28 -5.89 0.06
N LEU A 8 -3.72 -6.41 1.20
CA LEU A 8 -3.04 -6.19 2.48
C LEU A 8 -1.63 -6.81 2.48
N ARG A 9 -1.47 -8.05 2.02
CA ARG A 9 -0.14 -8.68 1.87
C ARG A 9 0.80 -7.89 0.95
N LYS A 10 0.27 -7.27 -0.10
CA LYS A 10 1.08 -6.40 -0.97
C LYS A 10 1.51 -5.14 -0.22
N ALA A 11 0.60 -4.50 0.52
CA ALA A 11 0.92 -3.34 1.35
C ALA A 11 2.04 -3.66 2.36
N GLU A 12 1.96 -4.80 3.05
CA GLU A 12 3.00 -5.26 3.99
C GLU A 12 4.36 -5.45 3.31
N ARG A 13 4.38 -5.96 2.06
CA ARG A 13 5.63 -6.07 1.28
C ARG A 13 6.20 -4.71 0.93
N ASN A 14 5.36 -3.74 0.54
CA ASN A 14 5.81 -2.38 0.26
C ASN A 14 6.37 -1.71 1.54
N LEU A 15 5.75 -1.95 2.69
CA LEU A 15 6.28 -1.46 3.97
C LEU A 15 7.67 -2.05 4.23
N LYS A 16 7.84 -3.36 4.01
CA LYS A 16 9.14 -4.00 4.20
C LYS A 16 10.20 -3.46 3.26
N SER A 17 9.85 -3.18 2.00
CA SER A 17 10.74 -2.50 1.05
C SER A 17 11.11 -1.09 1.52
N ALA A 18 10.15 -0.31 2.03
CA ALA A 18 10.41 1.03 2.56
C ALA A 18 11.39 1.00 3.75
N GLU A 19 11.26 0.02 4.66
CA GLU A 19 12.22 -0.19 5.76
C GLU A 19 13.63 -0.48 5.24
N VAL A 20 13.76 -1.41 4.28
CA VAL A 20 15.05 -1.74 3.67
C VAL A 20 15.64 -0.52 2.94
N ASN A 21 14.83 0.25 2.22
CA ASN A 21 15.28 1.46 1.53
C ASN A 21 15.73 2.54 2.52
N MET A 22 15.09 2.63 3.69
CA MET A 22 15.48 3.56 4.75
C MET A 22 16.85 3.19 5.32
N GLU A 23 17.09 1.91 5.59
CA GLU A 23 18.39 1.39 6.03
C GLU A 23 19.51 1.69 5.02
N ASN A 24 19.18 1.68 3.72
CA ASN A 24 20.11 1.98 2.63
C ASN A 24 20.16 3.47 2.23
N GLN A 25 19.48 4.36 2.97
CA GLN A 25 19.43 5.80 2.71
C GLN A 25 18.88 6.18 1.31
N LEU A 26 18.07 5.30 0.71
CA LEU A 26 17.40 5.52 -0.58
C LEU A 26 16.07 6.24 -0.35
N TYR A 27 16.14 7.51 0.07
CA TYR A 27 14.97 8.22 0.61
C TYR A 27 13.83 8.47 -0.38
N GLU A 28 14.13 8.66 -1.68
CA GLU A 28 13.09 8.74 -2.71
C GLU A 28 12.29 7.42 -2.76
N GLU A 29 12.99 6.30 -2.66
CA GLU A 29 12.41 4.96 -2.75
C GLU A 29 11.64 4.64 -1.47
N VAL A 30 12.08 5.14 -0.31
CA VAL A 30 11.30 5.10 0.94
C VAL A 30 9.95 5.80 0.74
N CYS A 31 9.95 7.02 0.18
CA CYS A 31 8.72 7.79 -0.06
C CYS A 31 7.81 7.08 -1.06
N TYR A 32 8.36 6.57 -2.16
CA TYR A 32 7.61 5.83 -3.17
C TYR A 32 6.95 4.57 -2.58
N GLU A 33 7.72 3.74 -1.86
CA GLU A 33 7.21 2.51 -1.25
C GLU A 33 6.19 2.81 -0.13
N SER A 34 6.38 3.90 0.62
CA SER A 34 5.43 4.34 1.64
C SER A 34 4.09 4.77 1.02
N GLN A 35 4.11 5.52 -0.08
CA GLN A 35 2.89 5.87 -0.83
C GLN A 35 2.16 4.60 -1.30
N GLN A 36 2.90 3.65 -1.87
CA GLN A 36 2.35 2.39 -2.37
C GLN A 36 1.74 1.55 -1.25
N THR A 37 2.38 1.53 -0.07
CA THR A 37 1.88 0.86 1.14
C THR A 37 0.51 1.42 1.52
N ALA A 38 0.40 2.75 1.65
CA ALA A 38 -0.84 3.40 2.03
C ALA A 38 -1.97 3.16 1.01
N GLY A 39 -1.68 3.30 -0.29
CA GLY A 39 -2.67 3.07 -1.36
C GLY A 39 -3.23 1.64 -1.36
N LYS A 40 -2.36 0.63 -1.18
CA LYS A 40 -2.78 -0.78 -1.13
C LYS A 40 -3.52 -1.13 0.16
N ALA A 41 -3.13 -0.55 1.30
CA ALA A 41 -3.84 -0.74 2.56
C ALA A 41 -5.27 -0.17 2.51
N VAL A 42 -5.44 1.04 1.97
CA VAL A 42 -6.78 1.63 1.75
C VAL A 42 -7.59 0.77 0.78
N LYS A 43 -6.99 0.30 -0.32
CA LYS A 43 -7.66 -0.60 -1.26
C LYS A 43 -8.10 -1.92 -0.63
N ALA A 44 -7.30 -2.48 0.28
CA ALA A 44 -7.67 -3.65 1.07
C ALA A 44 -8.89 -3.36 1.94
N LEU A 45 -8.89 -2.23 2.66
CA LEU A 45 -10.03 -1.80 3.48
C LEU A 45 -11.31 -1.64 2.65
N LEU A 46 -11.23 -0.96 1.50
CA LEU A 46 -12.38 -0.79 0.60
C LEU A 46 -12.91 -2.13 0.11
N ASN A 47 -12.03 -3.05 -0.30
CA ASN A 47 -12.42 -4.41 -0.70
C ASN A 47 -13.09 -5.18 0.44
N PHE A 48 -12.59 -5.05 1.67
CA PHE A 48 -13.20 -5.64 2.85
C PHE A 48 -14.62 -5.09 3.12
N ARG A 49 -14.85 -3.82 2.76
CA ARG A 49 -16.17 -3.16 2.81
C ARG A 49 -17.02 -3.38 1.55
N HIS A 50 -16.64 -4.30 0.67
CA HIS A 50 -17.33 -4.58 -0.60
C HIS A 50 -17.38 -3.38 -1.57
N MET A 51 -16.43 -2.46 -1.46
CA MET A 51 -16.24 -1.33 -2.37
C MET A 51 -15.03 -1.57 -3.28
N GLU A 52 -15.08 -1.06 -4.52
CA GLU A 52 -13.96 -1.14 -5.46
C GLU A 52 -13.29 0.21 -5.66
N ALA A 53 -11.96 0.20 -5.75
CA ALA A 53 -11.14 1.35 -6.08
C ALA A 53 -10.13 1.00 -7.17
N ILE A 54 -10.08 1.84 -8.21
CA ILE A 54 -9.18 1.64 -9.36
C ILE A 54 -7.84 2.32 -9.11
N HIS A 55 -7.84 3.51 -8.50
CA HIS A 55 -6.65 4.34 -8.30
C HIS A 55 -5.83 3.98 -7.05
N GLN A 56 -4.55 4.38 -7.05
CA GLN A 56 -3.62 4.29 -5.90
C GLN A 56 -3.51 5.61 -5.12
N SER A 57 -4.21 6.67 -5.55
CA SER A 57 -4.22 7.95 -4.85
C SER A 57 -4.95 7.79 -3.52
N THR A 58 -4.23 7.93 -2.41
CA THR A 58 -4.80 7.84 -1.06
C THR A 58 -5.78 8.98 -0.77
N THR A 59 -5.49 10.19 -1.29
CA THR A 59 -6.34 11.38 -1.12
C THR A 59 -7.69 11.25 -1.82
N LEU A 60 -7.80 10.48 -2.91
CA LEU A 60 -9.09 10.24 -3.58
C LEU A 60 -9.90 9.11 -2.93
N LEU A 61 -9.34 8.39 -1.96
CA LEU A 61 -9.91 7.18 -1.37
C LEU A 61 -10.29 7.33 0.12
N LEU A 62 -10.01 8.49 0.71
CA LEU A 62 -10.43 8.92 2.05
C LEU A 62 -11.45 10.04 1.90
#